data_AF-A0A7X0FRV0-F1
#
_entry.id   AF-A0A7X0FRV0-F1
#
_cell.length_a   1.000
_cell.length_b   1.000
_cell.length_c   1.000
_cell.angle_alpha   90.00
_cell.angle_beta   90.00
_cell.angle_gamma   90.00
#
_symmetry.space_group_name_H-M   'P 1'
#
loop_
_entity.id
_entity.type
_entity.pdbx_description
1 polymer ?
#
loop_
_entity_poly.entity_id
_entity_poly.type
_entity_poly.pdbx_seq_one_letter_code
_entity_poly.pdbx_strand_id
1 'polypeptide(L)'
;MLRVLTAGESHGPELVAIMEGLPSGVPVSRAAIQADLARRKLGYGRGSRMKFEEDELTISGGVRHGLTLGSPIALRIGNTEWPKWVEVMSPEPTELTDRSRGRGAALTRPRPGHADLVGMQKYDFDESRPILERASARETAARVALGAIARAFLGELGIRLVSHTLSIGPVRAPEDAPLPAPEDVDALDADPLRCFHAETSERMVAEVDDARKDGDTLGGIVEVLAYGLPPGLGSHVHWDRRLDGRLAQALMSIQAIKGVEVGDGFETTRRRGSAAHDELFATEGGISRSSDKAGGTEGGMSTGTVLRVRAGMKPIATVPRALRTVDIATGDTASAHHQRSDVCAVPAAGVVAEAMVAIVLAEAVLEKFGGDSVGETARNIRGYLDAIPESLRTAAASDATLGA
;
A
#
# COMPACT_ATOMS: atom_id res chain seq x y z
N MET A 1 17.48 13.07 -1.20
CA MET A 1 16.52 12.35 -0.35
C MET A 1 15.28 12.13 -1.18
N LEU A 2 14.85 10.89 -1.37
CA LEU A 2 13.64 10.58 -2.14
C LEU A 2 12.41 11.09 -1.38
N ARG A 3 11.52 11.80 -2.06
CA ARG A 3 10.24 12.22 -1.50
C ARG A 3 9.12 12.07 -2.52
N VAL A 4 7.91 11.90 -2.03
CA VAL A 4 6.71 11.82 -2.86
C VAL A 4 5.63 12.77 -2.37
N LEU A 5 4.84 13.30 -3.31
CA LEU A 5 3.68 14.15 -3.04
C LEU A 5 2.51 13.67 -3.90
N THR A 6 1.31 13.69 -3.33
CA THR A 6 0.06 13.41 -4.06
C THR A 6 -0.90 14.58 -3.89
N ALA A 7 -1.65 14.89 -4.94
CA ALA A 7 -2.68 15.91 -4.95
C ALA A 7 -3.89 15.46 -5.76
N GLY A 8 -5.03 16.11 -5.56
CA GLY A 8 -6.29 15.84 -6.23
C GLY A 8 -7.33 15.18 -5.34
N GLU A 9 -8.57 15.46 -5.71
CA GLU A 9 -9.81 15.06 -5.06
C GLU A 9 -10.45 13.88 -5.78
N SER A 10 -11.25 13.09 -5.05
CA SER A 10 -11.89 11.88 -5.56
C SER A 10 -12.78 12.10 -6.78
N HIS A 11 -13.40 13.27 -6.87
CA HIS A 11 -14.23 13.69 -7.98
C HIS A 11 -13.71 14.97 -8.66
N GLY A 12 -12.47 15.36 -8.39
CA GLY A 12 -11.77 16.38 -9.17
C GLY A 12 -11.45 15.91 -10.59
N PRO A 13 -10.86 16.78 -11.43
CA PRO A 13 -10.54 16.44 -12.82
C PRO A 13 -9.49 15.34 -12.93
N GLU A 14 -8.56 15.29 -11.99
CA GLU A 14 -7.45 14.35 -11.99
C GLU A 14 -6.74 14.26 -10.64
N LEU A 15 -5.89 13.26 -10.51
CA LEU A 15 -4.87 13.18 -9.47
C LEU A 15 -3.51 13.58 -10.04
N VAL A 16 -2.69 14.22 -9.22
CA VAL A 16 -1.29 14.53 -9.53
C VAL A 16 -0.40 13.80 -8.56
N ALA A 17 0.67 13.18 -9.07
CA ALA A 17 1.66 12.48 -8.27
C ALA A 17 3.07 12.96 -8.66
N ILE A 18 3.88 13.32 -7.67
CA ILE A 18 5.25 13.82 -7.87
C ILE A 18 6.23 12.95 -7.09
N MET A 19 7.31 12.53 -7.75
CA MET A 19 8.48 11.90 -7.14
C MET A 19 9.71 12.76 -7.37
N GLU A 20 10.42 13.11 -6.32
CA GLU A 20 11.65 13.91 -6.37
C GLU A 20 12.79 13.17 -5.66
N GLY A 21 14.01 13.30 -6.18
CA GLY A 21 15.21 12.68 -5.60
C GLY A 21 15.47 11.24 -6.08
N LEU A 22 14.83 10.79 -7.15
CA LEU A 22 15.09 9.50 -7.78
C LEU A 22 16.25 9.62 -8.78
N PRO A 23 17.20 8.66 -8.84
CA PRO A 23 18.31 8.71 -9.79
C PRO A 23 17.87 8.73 -11.26
N SER A 24 18.77 9.21 -12.12
CA SER A 24 18.64 9.07 -13.58
C SER A 24 18.84 7.62 -14.04
N GLY A 25 18.22 7.25 -15.17
CA GLY A 25 18.38 5.94 -15.80
C GLY A 25 17.45 4.83 -15.29
N VAL A 26 16.46 5.14 -14.44
CA VAL A 26 15.43 4.17 -14.04
C VAL A 26 14.47 3.94 -15.22
N PRO A 27 14.19 2.69 -15.61
CA PRO A 27 13.18 2.40 -16.63
C PRO A 27 11.78 2.81 -16.16
N VAL A 28 11.08 3.59 -16.98
CA VAL A 28 9.70 4.00 -16.73
C VAL A 28 8.86 3.63 -17.94
N SER A 29 7.90 2.74 -17.72
CA SER A 29 6.92 2.33 -18.72
C SER A 29 5.52 2.77 -18.29
N ARG A 30 4.87 3.57 -19.14
CA ARG A 30 3.45 3.93 -18.96
C ARG A 30 2.58 2.68 -18.83
N ALA A 31 2.86 1.65 -19.63
CA ALA A 31 2.12 0.39 -19.60
C ALA A 31 2.29 -0.34 -18.27
N ALA A 32 3.51 -0.36 -17.71
CA ALA A 32 3.77 -1.00 -16.42
C ALA A 32 3.06 -0.25 -15.27
N ILE A 33 3.08 1.08 -15.27
CA ILE A 33 2.34 1.89 -14.29
C ILE A 33 0.83 1.64 -14.43
N GLN A 34 0.32 1.58 -15.67
CA GLN A 34 -1.09 1.30 -15.94
C GLN A 34 -1.50 -0.09 -15.46
N ALA A 35 -0.63 -1.09 -15.59
CA ALA A 35 -0.88 -2.45 -15.10
C ALA A 35 -1.06 -2.46 -13.57
N ASP A 36 -0.24 -1.73 -12.82
CA ASP A 36 -0.42 -1.59 -11.38
C ASP A 36 -1.70 -0.84 -10.98
N LEU A 37 -2.04 0.21 -11.72
CA LEU A 37 -3.32 0.91 -11.55
C LEU A 37 -4.50 -0.02 -11.80
N ALA A 38 -4.39 -0.92 -12.79
CA ALA A 38 -5.37 -1.97 -13.04
C ALA A 38 -5.41 -3.01 -11.90
N ARG A 39 -4.25 -3.43 -11.37
CA ARG A 39 -4.15 -4.32 -10.20
C ARG A 39 -4.86 -3.77 -8.98
N ARG A 40 -4.75 -2.45 -8.72
CA ARG A 40 -5.47 -1.76 -7.64
C ARG A 40 -7.00 -1.85 -7.78
N LYS A 41 -7.53 -2.16 -8.96
CA LYS A 41 -8.98 -2.34 -9.20
C LYS A 41 -9.45 -3.78 -9.00
N LEU A 42 -8.54 -4.76 -8.88
CA LEU A 42 -8.86 -6.16 -8.62
C LEU A 42 -9.49 -6.37 -7.23
N GLY A 43 -10.09 -7.55 -7.05
CA GLY A 43 -10.68 -8.01 -5.80
C GLY A 43 -12.17 -8.30 -5.90
N TYR A 44 -12.57 -9.50 -5.51
CA TYR A 44 -13.96 -9.89 -5.31
C TYR A 44 -14.57 -9.07 -4.17
N GLY A 45 -15.81 -8.60 -4.36
CA GLY A 45 -16.47 -7.69 -3.43
C GLY A 45 -16.28 -6.20 -3.73
N ARG A 46 -15.50 -5.84 -4.76
CA ARG A 46 -15.39 -4.45 -5.24
C ARG A 46 -16.67 -3.99 -5.94
N GLY A 47 -17.02 -2.72 -5.74
CA GLY A 47 -18.20 -2.07 -6.26
C GLY A 47 -18.12 -1.78 -7.76
N SER A 48 -19.28 -1.55 -8.36
CA SER A 48 -19.44 -1.34 -9.80
C SER A 48 -18.66 -0.14 -10.34
N ARG A 49 -18.37 0.87 -9.51
CA ARG A 49 -17.59 2.07 -9.87
C ARG A 49 -16.24 1.71 -10.51
N MET A 50 -15.57 0.67 -10.02
CA MET A 50 -14.25 0.26 -10.51
C MET A 50 -14.28 -0.34 -11.93
N LYS A 51 -15.46 -0.71 -12.45
CA LYS A 51 -15.63 -1.28 -13.79
C LYS A 51 -15.66 -0.23 -14.91
N PHE A 52 -15.97 1.02 -14.59
CA PHE A 52 -16.15 2.09 -15.59
C PHE A 52 -15.19 3.27 -15.38
N GLU A 53 -14.65 3.45 -14.17
CA GLU A 53 -13.63 4.46 -13.90
C GLU A 53 -12.28 4.00 -14.45
N GLU A 54 -11.78 4.73 -15.46
CA GLU A 54 -10.46 4.49 -16.03
C GLU A 54 -9.46 5.48 -15.45
N ASP A 55 -8.25 4.99 -15.22
CA ASP A 55 -7.13 5.80 -14.76
C ASP A 55 -6.35 6.26 -15.98
N GLU A 56 -6.65 7.45 -16.52
CA GLU A 56 -5.96 7.96 -17.70
C GLU A 56 -4.58 8.52 -17.32
N LEU A 57 -3.55 7.67 -17.41
CA LEU A 57 -2.20 8.04 -17.02
C LEU A 57 -1.49 8.88 -18.08
N THR A 58 -0.97 10.03 -17.66
CA THR A 58 -0.04 10.90 -18.41
C THR A 58 1.24 11.10 -17.61
N ILE A 59 2.40 10.98 -18.28
CA ILE A 59 3.71 11.34 -17.71
C ILE A 59 4.05 12.74 -18.20
N SER A 60 4.04 13.72 -17.30
CA SER A 60 4.19 15.15 -17.62
C SER A 60 5.62 15.65 -17.52
N GLY A 61 6.50 14.95 -16.81
CA GLY A 61 7.90 15.37 -16.65
C GLY A 61 8.78 14.31 -16.00
N GLY A 62 10.10 14.54 -16.02
CA GLY A 62 11.09 13.71 -15.35
C GLY A 62 11.50 12.42 -16.09
N VAL A 63 10.89 12.13 -17.24
CA VAL A 63 11.15 10.94 -18.05
C VAL A 63 11.38 11.32 -19.50
N ARG A 64 12.42 10.75 -20.12
CA ARG A 64 12.70 10.90 -21.55
C ARG A 64 13.10 9.55 -22.14
N HIS A 65 12.49 9.17 -23.26
CA HIS A 65 12.74 7.88 -23.94
C HIS A 65 12.63 6.66 -23.00
N GLY A 66 11.69 6.69 -22.06
CA GLY A 66 11.46 5.58 -21.12
C GLY A 66 12.45 5.51 -19.95
N LEU A 67 13.28 6.54 -19.74
CA LEU A 67 14.25 6.60 -18.65
C LEU A 67 14.06 7.87 -17.82
N THR A 68 14.27 7.78 -16.51
CA THR A 68 14.28 8.95 -15.63
C THR A 68 15.47 9.85 -15.91
N LEU A 69 15.26 11.16 -15.74
CA LEU A 69 16.27 12.20 -15.95
C LEU A 69 17.02 12.60 -14.68
N GLY A 70 16.56 12.18 -13.49
CA GLY A 70 17.01 12.70 -12.20
C GLY A 70 16.26 13.96 -11.72
N SER A 71 15.60 14.67 -12.63
CA SER A 71 14.65 15.75 -12.28
C SER A 71 13.35 15.18 -11.69
N PRO A 72 12.51 15.98 -11.01
CA PRO A 72 11.22 15.53 -10.52
C PRO A 72 10.36 14.86 -11.60
N ILE A 73 9.77 13.72 -11.26
CA ILE A 73 8.82 13.01 -12.11
C ILE A 73 7.42 13.47 -11.74
N ALA A 74 6.65 13.88 -12.74
CA ALA A 74 5.27 14.32 -12.57
C ALA A 74 4.33 13.41 -13.35
N LEU A 75 3.35 12.83 -12.66
CA LEU A 75 2.30 12.00 -13.22
C LEU A 75 0.94 12.69 -13.04
N ARG A 76 0.08 12.57 -14.04
CA ARG A 76 -1.33 12.95 -13.97
C ARG A 76 -2.19 11.71 -14.24
N ILE A 77 -3.24 11.52 -13.45
CA ILE A 77 -4.18 10.41 -13.58
C ILE A 77 -5.57 11.02 -13.75
N GLY A 78 -6.06 11.09 -14.98
CA GLY A 78 -7.35 11.66 -15.32
C GLY A 78 -8.51 10.92 -14.66
N ASN A 79 -9.57 11.66 -14.34
CA ASN A 79 -10.84 11.12 -13.84
C ASN A 79 -11.87 11.12 -14.97
N THR A 80 -12.21 9.95 -15.50
CA THR A 80 -13.19 9.83 -16.59
C THR A 80 -14.60 10.28 -16.21
N GLU A 81 -14.91 10.34 -14.92
CA GLU A 81 -16.20 10.80 -14.42
C GLU A 81 -16.25 12.33 -14.18
N TRP A 82 -15.15 13.06 -14.40
CA TRP A 82 -15.08 14.52 -14.24
C TRP A 82 -16.23 15.31 -14.89
N PRO A 83 -16.73 14.96 -16.10
CA PRO A 83 -17.86 15.67 -16.71
C PRO A 83 -19.13 15.73 -15.84
N LYS A 84 -19.31 14.78 -14.90
CA LYS A 84 -20.42 14.78 -13.94
C LYS A 84 -20.20 15.73 -12.77
N TRP A 85 -18.96 16.13 -12.51
CA TRP A 85 -18.56 16.86 -11.32
C TRP A 85 -18.10 18.28 -11.59
N VAL A 86 -18.03 18.71 -12.86
CA VAL A 86 -17.57 20.04 -13.27
C VAL A 86 -18.17 21.18 -12.45
N GLU A 87 -19.48 21.19 -12.25
CA GLU A 87 -20.15 22.25 -11.47
C GLU A 87 -19.92 22.10 -9.96
N VAL A 88 -20.04 20.88 -9.43
CA VAL A 88 -20.00 20.60 -7.98
C VAL A 88 -18.59 20.76 -7.40
N MET A 89 -17.57 20.43 -8.19
CA MET A 89 -16.17 20.43 -7.81
C MET A 89 -15.39 21.52 -8.57
N SER A 90 -16.10 22.54 -9.07
CA SER A 90 -15.49 23.66 -9.78
C SER A 90 -14.48 24.38 -8.87
N PRO A 91 -13.28 24.72 -9.36
CA PRO A 91 -12.34 25.57 -8.63
C PRO A 91 -12.80 27.03 -8.59
N GLU A 92 -13.75 27.41 -9.44
CA GLU A 92 -14.29 28.77 -9.54
C GLU A 92 -15.70 28.84 -8.91
N PRO A 93 -16.10 30.01 -8.36
CA PRO A 93 -17.47 30.22 -7.89
C PRO A 93 -18.49 29.86 -8.98
N THR A 94 -19.36 28.89 -8.69
CA THR A 94 -20.28 28.30 -9.68
C THR A 94 -21.66 28.11 -9.08
N GLU A 95 -22.69 28.65 -9.74
CA GLU A 95 -24.08 28.38 -9.40
C GLU A 95 -24.51 27.01 -9.96
N LEU A 96 -25.06 26.14 -9.10
CA LEU A 96 -25.46 24.79 -9.51
C LEU A 96 -26.71 24.82 -10.37
N THR A 97 -26.66 24.14 -11.52
CA THR A 97 -27.86 23.90 -12.34
C THR A 97 -28.73 22.81 -11.72
N ASP A 98 -29.99 22.68 -12.15
CA ASP A 98 -30.88 21.61 -11.68
C ASP A 98 -30.33 20.20 -11.94
N ARG A 99 -29.45 20.05 -12.94
CA ARG A 99 -28.75 18.78 -13.25
C ARG A 99 -27.76 18.39 -12.15
N SER A 100 -27.17 19.36 -11.46
CA SER A 100 -26.13 19.14 -10.45
C SER A 100 -26.63 19.34 -9.02
N ARG A 101 -27.77 20.03 -8.82
CA ARG A 101 -28.33 20.36 -7.51
C ARG A 101 -28.44 19.17 -6.56
N GLY A 102 -28.89 18.01 -7.07
CA GLY A 102 -28.97 16.79 -6.24
C GLY A 102 -27.60 16.25 -5.83
N ARG A 103 -26.61 16.27 -6.72
CA ARG A 103 -25.24 15.80 -6.46
C ARG A 103 -24.47 16.76 -5.55
N GLY A 104 -24.69 18.06 -5.74
CA GLY A 104 -24.11 19.15 -4.95
C GLY A 104 -24.86 19.45 -3.66
N ALA A 105 -25.82 18.62 -3.25
CA ALA A 105 -26.44 18.75 -1.94
C ALA A 105 -25.38 18.60 -0.83
N ALA A 106 -25.49 19.47 0.19
CA ALA A 106 -24.59 19.50 1.32
C ALA A 106 -24.61 18.17 2.09
N LEU A 107 -23.44 17.68 2.49
CA LEU A 107 -23.30 16.43 3.22
C LEU A 107 -23.07 16.65 4.72
N THR A 108 -24.17 16.82 5.45
CA THR A 108 -24.20 17.20 6.88
C THR A 108 -24.23 16.00 7.84
N ARG A 109 -24.25 14.76 7.34
CA ARG A 109 -24.32 13.54 8.15
C ARG A 109 -23.00 12.77 8.07
N PRO A 110 -22.02 13.05 8.94
CA PRO A 110 -20.72 12.42 8.89
C PRO A 110 -20.82 10.91 9.12
N ARG A 111 -20.01 10.12 8.40
CA ARG A 111 -20.02 8.66 8.52
C ARG A 111 -19.12 8.21 9.69
N PRO A 112 -19.63 7.40 10.63
CA PRO A 112 -18.80 6.80 11.67
C PRO A 112 -17.64 6.01 11.07
N GLY A 113 -16.42 6.26 11.56
CA GLY A 113 -15.22 5.61 11.04
C GLY A 113 -14.63 6.25 9.76
N HIS A 114 -15.20 7.34 9.24
CA HIS A 114 -14.55 8.16 8.21
C HIS A 114 -13.93 9.43 8.79
N ALA A 115 -13.28 10.21 7.94
CA ALA A 115 -12.68 11.49 8.29
C ALA A 115 -13.71 12.61 8.48
N ASP A 116 -14.96 12.39 8.07
CA ASP A 116 -16.01 13.41 7.92
C ASP A 116 -16.13 14.34 9.15
N LEU A 117 -16.57 13.83 10.31
CA LEU A 117 -16.83 14.66 11.49
C LEU A 117 -15.58 15.38 12.00
N VAL A 118 -14.50 14.63 12.19
CA VAL A 118 -13.25 15.19 12.73
C VAL A 118 -12.58 16.16 11.74
N GLY A 119 -12.78 15.95 10.44
CA GLY A 119 -12.32 16.85 9.39
C GLY A 119 -13.14 18.13 9.38
N MET A 120 -14.47 18.04 9.45
CA MET A 120 -15.35 19.20 9.55
C MET A 120 -14.99 20.07 10.76
N GLN A 121 -14.82 19.46 11.93
CA GLN A 121 -14.37 20.14 13.15
C GLN A 121 -12.99 20.78 13.01
N LYS A 122 -12.06 20.13 12.31
CA LYS A 122 -10.68 20.58 12.16
C LYS A 122 -10.52 21.74 11.18
N TYR A 123 -11.30 21.74 10.12
CA TYR A 123 -11.14 22.65 8.98
C TYR A 123 -12.29 23.63 8.82
N ASP A 124 -13.18 23.73 9.81
CA ASP A 124 -14.27 24.70 9.85
C ASP A 124 -15.22 24.58 8.63
N PHE A 125 -15.70 23.34 8.38
CA PHE A 125 -16.67 23.07 7.33
C PHE A 125 -18.01 22.63 7.90
N ASP A 126 -19.08 23.26 7.40
CA ASP A 126 -20.47 22.90 7.69
C ASP A 126 -20.96 21.67 6.91
N GLU A 127 -20.09 21.07 6.09
CA GLU A 127 -20.37 19.82 5.40
C GLU A 127 -19.12 18.98 5.13
N SER A 128 -19.31 17.70 4.84
CA SER A 128 -18.22 16.74 4.69
C SER A 128 -17.64 16.63 3.28
N ARG A 129 -18.21 17.29 2.25
CA ARG A 129 -17.71 17.22 0.86
C ARG A 129 -16.22 17.58 0.76
N PRO A 130 -15.73 18.73 1.26
CA PRO A 130 -14.32 19.08 1.12
C PRO A 130 -13.38 18.08 1.79
N ILE A 131 -13.85 17.42 2.86
CA ILE A 131 -13.09 16.41 3.61
C ILE A 131 -13.07 15.07 2.87
N LEU A 132 -14.24 14.55 2.50
CA LEU A 132 -14.35 13.19 1.94
C LEU A 132 -13.66 13.09 0.58
N GLU A 133 -13.65 14.18 -0.18
CA GLU A 133 -13.04 14.22 -1.51
C GLU A 133 -11.55 13.95 -1.46
N ARG A 134 -10.84 14.52 -0.46
CA ARG A 134 -9.42 14.25 -0.25
C ARG A 134 -9.14 13.02 0.60
N ALA A 135 -9.96 12.74 1.60
CA ALA A 135 -9.80 11.56 2.46
C ALA A 135 -10.15 10.23 1.76
N SER A 136 -10.81 10.31 0.60
CA SER A 136 -11.14 9.15 -0.24
C SER A 136 -9.90 8.34 -0.60
N ALA A 137 -10.06 7.01 -0.60
CA ALA A 137 -9.03 6.09 -1.07
C ALA A 137 -8.79 6.19 -2.60
N ARG A 138 -9.49 7.06 -3.34
CA ARG A 138 -9.14 7.40 -4.72
C ARG A 138 -7.70 7.90 -4.84
N GLU A 139 -7.24 8.67 -3.87
CA GLU A 139 -5.86 9.19 -3.77
C GLU A 139 -4.79 8.08 -3.89
N THR A 140 -5.08 6.85 -3.44
CA THR A 140 -4.14 5.73 -3.53
C THR A 140 -3.76 5.34 -4.96
N ALA A 141 -4.51 5.75 -5.99
CA ALA A 141 -4.08 5.60 -7.37
C ALA A 141 -2.78 6.37 -7.65
N ALA A 142 -2.63 7.58 -7.11
CA ALA A 142 -1.38 8.35 -7.19
C ALA A 142 -0.23 7.62 -6.47
N ARG A 143 -0.49 7.05 -5.28
CA ARG A 143 0.50 6.26 -4.53
C ARG A 143 0.96 5.03 -5.30
N VAL A 144 0.03 4.29 -5.92
CA VAL A 144 0.35 3.12 -6.74
C VAL A 144 1.17 3.51 -7.96
N ALA A 145 0.84 4.62 -8.61
CA ALA A 145 1.62 5.09 -9.76
C ALA A 145 3.07 5.47 -9.39
N LEU A 146 3.26 6.08 -8.22
CA LEU A 146 4.59 6.36 -7.66
C LEU A 146 5.32 5.08 -7.23
N GLY A 147 4.59 4.14 -6.60
CA GLY A 147 5.11 2.84 -6.20
C GLY A 147 5.61 2.01 -7.38
N ALA A 148 4.94 2.06 -8.53
CA ALA A 148 5.38 1.41 -9.76
C ALA A 148 6.77 1.91 -10.21
N ILE A 149 7.03 3.22 -10.10
CA ILE A 149 8.34 3.81 -10.41
C ILE A 149 9.38 3.39 -9.36
N ALA A 150 9.03 3.44 -8.07
CA ALA A 150 9.93 2.99 -7.01
C ALA A 150 10.30 1.50 -7.18
N ARG A 151 9.33 0.66 -7.55
CA ARG A 151 9.56 -0.76 -7.84
C ARG A 151 10.45 -0.96 -9.06
N ALA A 152 10.30 -0.15 -10.11
CA ALA A 152 11.20 -0.20 -11.27
C ALA A 152 12.65 0.13 -10.88
N PHE A 153 12.86 1.15 -10.04
CA PHE A 153 14.19 1.47 -9.49
C PHE A 153 14.76 0.31 -8.66
N LEU A 154 13.97 -0.26 -7.76
CA LEU A 154 14.37 -1.39 -6.93
C LEU A 154 14.70 -2.63 -7.78
N GLY A 155 13.95 -2.87 -8.87
CA GLY A 155 14.16 -3.97 -9.80
C GLY A 155 15.53 -3.92 -10.49
N GLU A 156 16.00 -2.73 -10.87
CA GLU A 156 17.35 -2.53 -11.42
C GLU A 156 18.46 -2.91 -10.43
N LEU A 157 18.13 -2.99 -9.13
CA LEU A 157 19.04 -3.35 -8.05
C LEU A 157 18.84 -4.79 -7.55
N GLY A 158 17.99 -5.57 -8.23
CA GLY A 158 17.68 -6.95 -7.86
C GLY A 158 16.67 -7.11 -6.71
N ILE A 159 16.05 -6.02 -6.26
CA ILE A 159 15.04 -6.03 -5.20
C ILE A 159 13.66 -6.16 -5.82
N ARG A 160 12.90 -7.18 -5.42
CA ARG A 160 11.58 -7.49 -5.99
C ARG A 160 10.54 -7.67 -4.91
N LEU A 161 9.31 -7.21 -5.16
CA LEU A 161 8.22 -7.20 -4.20
C LEU A 161 7.01 -7.95 -4.74
N VAL A 162 6.22 -8.51 -3.83
CA VAL A 162 4.91 -9.09 -4.09
C VAL A 162 4.00 -8.90 -2.88
N SER A 163 2.70 -8.81 -3.11
CA SER A 163 1.69 -8.71 -2.05
C SER A 163 0.56 -9.71 -2.24
N HIS A 164 0.08 -10.26 -1.12
CA HIS A 164 -1.02 -11.21 -1.07
C HIS A 164 -1.93 -11.00 0.14
N THR A 165 -3.14 -11.53 0.06
CA THR A 165 -4.15 -11.46 1.12
C THR A 165 -4.00 -12.64 2.08
N LEU A 166 -3.79 -12.35 3.37
CA LEU A 166 -3.69 -13.34 4.44
C LEU A 166 -5.04 -13.65 5.09
N SER A 167 -5.93 -12.67 5.20
CA SER A 167 -7.27 -12.88 5.78
C SER A 167 -8.30 -11.90 5.26
N ILE A 168 -9.56 -12.34 5.27
CA ILE A 168 -10.76 -11.53 5.10
C ILE A 168 -11.77 -11.95 6.16
N GLY A 169 -12.28 -10.97 6.93
CA GLY A 169 -13.15 -11.26 8.06
C GLY A 169 -12.51 -12.26 9.04
N PRO A 170 -13.23 -13.32 9.46
CA PRO A 170 -12.70 -14.37 10.33
C PRO A 170 -11.85 -15.43 9.59
N VAL A 171 -11.82 -15.43 8.26
CA VAL A 171 -11.13 -16.44 7.46
C VAL A 171 -9.67 -16.03 7.24
N ARG A 172 -8.73 -16.88 7.67
CA ARG A 172 -7.28 -16.62 7.59
C ARG A 172 -6.51 -17.82 7.03
N ALA A 173 -5.45 -17.54 6.28
CA ALA A 173 -4.51 -18.56 5.81
C ALA A 173 -3.77 -19.22 6.99
N PRO A 174 -3.41 -20.51 6.88
CA PRO A 174 -2.54 -21.18 7.84
C PRO A 174 -1.20 -20.45 8.02
N GLU A 175 -0.57 -20.55 9.20
CA GLU A 175 0.73 -19.89 9.44
C GLU A 175 1.88 -20.48 8.60
N ASP A 176 1.75 -21.75 8.22
CA ASP A 176 2.69 -22.50 7.39
C ASP A 176 2.32 -22.47 5.90
N ALA A 177 1.37 -21.62 5.51
CA ALA A 177 1.06 -21.40 4.10
C ALA A 177 2.31 -20.92 3.34
N PRO A 178 2.52 -21.38 2.10
CA PRO A 178 3.68 -20.98 1.31
C PRO A 178 3.69 -19.47 1.08
N LEU A 179 4.88 -18.88 1.03
CA LEU A 179 5.05 -17.48 0.67
C LEU A 179 5.10 -17.35 -0.86
N PRO A 180 4.32 -16.44 -1.48
CA PRO A 180 4.44 -16.18 -2.91
C PRO A 180 5.77 -15.51 -3.25
N ALA A 181 6.35 -15.88 -4.38
CA ALA A 181 7.49 -15.22 -4.99
C ALA A 181 7.03 -14.09 -5.94
N PRO A 182 7.93 -13.16 -6.34
CA PRO A 182 7.61 -12.14 -7.35
C PRO A 182 7.12 -12.70 -8.69
N GLU A 183 7.47 -13.94 -9.01
CA GLU A 183 7.02 -14.66 -10.20
C GLU A 183 5.54 -15.09 -10.13
N ASP A 184 4.95 -15.13 -8.93
CA ASP A 184 3.57 -15.61 -8.71
C ASP A 184 2.51 -14.50 -8.86
N VAL A 185 2.91 -13.29 -9.26
CA VAL A 185 2.00 -12.13 -9.39
C VAL A 185 0.83 -12.45 -10.31
N ASP A 186 1.05 -13.10 -11.45
CA ASP A 186 -0.03 -13.44 -12.40
C ASP A 186 -1.04 -14.42 -11.78
N ALA A 187 -0.56 -15.38 -10.97
CA ALA A 187 -1.43 -16.32 -10.25
C ALA A 187 -2.25 -15.60 -9.16
N LEU A 188 -1.62 -14.68 -8.42
CA LEU A 188 -2.30 -13.85 -7.43
C LEU A 188 -3.32 -12.90 -8.06
N ASP A 189 -3.00 -12.31 -9.21
CA ASP A 189 -3.88 -11.42 -9.97
C ASP A 189 -5.11 -12.17 -10.53
N ALA A 190 -4.95 -13.47 -10.84
CA ALA A 190 -6.05 -14.34 -11.27
C ALA A 190 -6.94 -14.84 -10.12
N ASP A 191 -6.41 -14.93 -8.90
CA ASP A 191 -7.19 -15.28 -7.72
C ASP A 191 -8.18 -14.16 -7.34
N PRO A 192 -9.46 -14.48 -7.06
CA PRO A 192 -10.48 -13.47 -6.77
C PRO A 192 -10.12 -12.53 -5.62
N LEU A 193 -9.34 -12.99 -4.64
CA LEU A 193 -9.01 -12.25 -3.43
C LEU A 193 -7.51 -12.06 -3.24
N ARG A 194 -6.70 -12.37 -4.26
CA ARG A 194 -5.24 -12.36 -4.22
C ARG A 194 -4.66 -13.15 -3.05
N CYS A 195 -5.27 -14.27 -2.69
CA CYS A 195 -4.79 -15.16 -1.64
C CYS A 195 -3.92 -16.24 -2.25
N PHE A 196 -2.71 -16.45 -1.72
CA PHE A 196 -1.80 -17.49 -2.23
C PHE A 196 -2.09 -18.91 -1.69
N HIS A 197 -3.24 -19.09 -1.04
CA HIS A 197 -3.69 -20.38 -0.53
C HIS A 197 -5.12 -20.67 -1.03
N ALA A 198 -5.24 -21.50 -2.06
CA ALA A 198 -6.47 -21.70 -2.81
C ALA A 198 -7.69 -22.07 -1.94
N GLU A 199 -7.54 -23.02 -1.01
CA GLU A 199 -8.62 -23.43 -0.10
C GLU A 199 -9.07 -22.28 0.81
N THR A 200 -8.14 -21.44 1.26
CA THR A 200 -8.50 -20.26 2.07
C THR A 200 -9.19 -19.22 1.19
N SER A 201 -8.74 -19.01 -0.05
CA SER A 201 -9.37 -18.09 -0.99
C SER A 201 -10.85 -18.43 -1.21
N GLU A 202 -11.19 -19.69 -1.46
CA GLU A 202 -12.57 -20.14 -1.62
C GLU A 202 -13.44 -19.82 -0.39
N ARG A 203 -12.89 -20.05 0.81
CA ARG A 203 -13.56 -19.72 2.08
C ARG A 203 -13.72 -18.21 2.27
N MET A 204 -12.74 -17.41 1.86
CA MET A 204 -12.85 -15.95 1.92
C MET A 204 -13.89 -15.42 0.91
N VAL A 205 -14.04 -16.05 -0.27
CA VAL A 205 -15.08 -15.70 -1.24
C VAL A 205 -16.47 -15.95 -0.64
N ALA A 206 -16.67 -17.12 0.00
CA ALA A 206 -17.93 -17.42 0.68
C ALA A 206 -18.27 -16.40 1.77
N GLU A 207 -17.28 -15.99 2.58
CA GLU A 207 -17.44 -14.93 3.59
C GLU A 207 -17.85 -13.58 2.96
N VAL A 208 -17.24 -13.20 1.82
CA VAL A 208 -17.63 -11.98 1.09
C VAL A 208 -19.06 -12.08 0.55
N ASP A 209 -19.49 -13.25 0.10
CA ASP A 209 -20.87 -13.47 -0.36
C ASP A 209 -21.88 -13.38 0.78
N ASP A 210 -21.55 -13.94 1.94
CA ASP A 210 -22.43 -13.89 3.11
C ASP A 210 -22.54 -12.46 3.66
N ALA A 211 -21.43 -11.74 3.81
CA ALA A 211 -21.47 -10.32 4.16
C ALA A 211 -22.27 -9.48 3.15
N ARG A 212 -22.18 -9.81 1.84
CA ARG A 212 -22.98 -9.12 0.81
C ARG A 212 -24.48 -9.37 0.99
N LYS A 213 -24.89 -10.61 1.27
CA LYS A 213 -26.30 -10.96 1.51
C LYS A 213 -26.84 -10.20 2.71
N ASP A 214 -26.02 -10.04 3.74
CA ASP A 214 -26.38 -9.34 4.98
C ASP A 214 -26.29 -7.80 4.87
N GLY A 215 -25.75 -7.30 3.75
CA GLY A 215 -25.55 -5.86 3.53
C GLY A 215 -24.45 -5.28 4.43
N ASP A 216 -23.46 -6.09 4.81
CA ASP A 216 -22.31 -5.71 5.63
C ASP A 216 -21.03 -5.55 4.79
N THR A 217 -19.93 -5.20 5.45
CA THR A 217 -18.61 -4.98 4.85
C THR A 217 -17.53 -5.70 5.64
N LEU A 218 -16.44 -6.05 4.97
CA LEU A 218 -15.37 -6.83 5.55
C LEU A 218 -14.03 -6.08 5.46
N GLY A 219 -13.22 -6.29 6.50
CA GLY A 219 -11.81 -5.96 6.54
C GLY A 219 -10.96 -7.21 6.37
N GLY A 220 -9.66 -7.10 6.63
CA GLY A 220 -8.73 -8.20 6.48
C GLY A 220 -7.28 -7.78 6.64
N ILE A 221 -6.38 -8.72 6.39
CA ILE A 221 -4.93 -8.51 6.49
C ILE A 221 -4.30 -8.84 5.15
N VAL A 222 -3.43 -7.94 4.68
CA VAL A 222 -2.52 -8.17 3.54
C VAL A 222 -1.09 -8.27 4.04
N GLU A 223 -0.26 -8.97 3.30
CA GLU A 223 1.19 -9.07 3.54
C GLU A 223 1.94 -8.66 2.29
N VAL A 224 2.99 -7.85 2.48
CA VAL A 224 3.96 -7.48 1.45
C VAL A 224 5.27 -8.17 1.77
N LEU A 225 5.83 -8.82 0.76
CA LEU A 225 7.09 -9.51 0.79
C LEU A 225 8.08 -8.76 -0.10
N ALA A 226 9.30 -8.51 0.40
CA ALA A 226 10.39 -7.96 -0.40
C ALA A 226 11.60 -8.89 -0.34
N TYR A 227 12.09 -9.26 -1.53
CA TYR A 227 13.18 -10.19 -1.78
C TYR A 227 14.41 -9.44 -2.30
N GLY A 228 15.59 -9.99 -2.05
CA GLY A 228 16.86 -9.46 -2.59
C GLY A 228 17.36 -8.19 -1.89
N LEU A 229 16.87 -7.89 -0.70
CA LEU A 229 17.36 -6.74 0.06
C LEU A 229 18.82 -6.97 0.50
N PRO A 230 19.70 -5.95 0.41
CA PRO A 230 20.98 -6.02 1.10
C PRO A 230 20.76 -5.94 2.62
N PRO A 231 21.64 -6.54 3.44
CA PRO A 231 21.62 -6.30 4.87
C PRO A 231 21.92 -4.81 5.18
N GLY A 232 21.36 -4.31 6.28
CA GLY A 232 21.71 -3.00 6.84
C GLY A 232 21.07 -1.79 6.18
N LEU A 233 19.92 -1.92 5.52
CA LEU A 233 19.00 -0.79 5.23
C LEU A 233 18.30 -0.36 6.51
N GLY A 234 18.11 0.94 6.73
CA GLY A 234 17.66 1.48 8.02
C GLY A 234 18.79 1.59 9.04
N SER A 235 18.45 1.89 10.30
CA SER A 235 19.45 2.05 11.34
C SER A 235 18.88 1.88 12.76
N HIS A 236 19.66 1.27 13.64
CA HIS A 236 19.36 1.19 15.07
C HIS A 236 19.73 2.46 15.84
N VAL A 237 20.52 3.35 15.23
CA VAL A 237 21.19 4.47 15.93
C VAL A 237 20.22 5.53 16.46
N HIS A 238 19.06 5.67 15.82
CA HIS A 238 18.03 6.61 16.23
C HIS A 238 16.65 6.07 15.86
N TRP A 239 15.63 6.42 16.63
CA TRP A 239 14.31 5.77 16.60
C TRP A 239 13.57 5.95 15.27
N ASP A 240 13.70 7.10 14.62
CA ASP A 240 13.07 7.46 13.34
C ASP A 240 13.80 6.89 12.11
N ARG A 241 15.02 6.39 12.29
CA ARG A 241 15.82 5.75 11.23
C ARG A 241 15.59 4.24 11.15
N ARG A 242 14.83 3.67 12.08
CA ARG A 242 14.48 2.26 12.09
C ARG A 242 13.54 1.93 10.93
N LEU A 243 13.92 0.95 10.11
CA LEU A 243 13.22 0.59 8.88
C LEU A 243 11.79 0.11 9.15
N ASP A 244 11.61 -0.74 10.16
CA ASP A 244 10.31 -1.20 10.67
C ASP A 244 9.40 -0.02 11.08
N GLY A 245 9.93 1.00 11.76
CA GLY A 245 9.20 2.21 12.12
C GLY A 245 8.73 3.01 10.90
N ARG A 246 9.59 3.16 9.88
CA ARG A 246 9.26 3.85 8.62
C ARG A 246 8.22 3.09 7.80
N LEU A 247 8.36 1.77 7.71
CA LEU A 247 7.40 0.89 7.05
C LEU A 247 6.04 0.93 7.77
N ALA A 248 6.05 0.91 9.10
CA ALA A 248 4.84 1.02 9.91
C ALA A 248 4.11 2.34 9.67
N GLN A 249 4.83 3.47 9.64
CA GLN A 249 4.25 4.77 9.31
C GLN A 249 3.63 4.77 7.91
N ALA A 250 4.37 4.29 6.91
CA ALA A 250 3.90 4.29 5.52
C ALA A 250 2.65 3.42 5.34
N LEU A 251 2.63 2.21 5.90
CA LEU A 251 1.49 1.29 5.83
C LEU A 251 0.28 1.81 6.63
N MET A 252 0.50 2.31 7.86
CA MET A 252 -0.57 2.88 8.69
C MET A 252 -1.16 4.17 8.09
N SER A 253 -0.42 4.85 7.22
CA SER A 253 -0.92 6.04 6.50
C SER A 253 -1.91 5.71 5.37
N ILE A 254 -2.04 4.44 4.98
CA ILE A 254 -3.00 4.00 3.97
C ILE A 254 -4.39 4.07 4.57
N GLN A 255 -5.34 4.58 3.78
CA GLN A 255 -6.73 4.73 4.20
C GLN A 255 -7.29 3.38 4.69
N ALA A 256 -7.93 3.41 5.86
CA ALA A 256 -8.53 2.26 6.55
C ALA A 256 -7.54 1.23 7.16
N ILE A 257 -6.22 1.40 7.07
CA ILE A 257 -5.29 0.57 7.86
C ILE A 257 -5.36 0.97 9.34
N LYS A 258 -5.42 -0.04 10.22
CA LYS A 258 -5.55 0.09 11.67
C LYS A 258 -4.51 -0.68 12.47
N GLY A 259 -3.75 -1.57 11.82
CA GLY A 259 -2.66 -2.32 12.43
C GLY A 259 -1.56 -2.59 11.41
N VAL A 260 -0.31 -2.63 11.86
CA VAL A 260 0.84 -3.05 11.05
C VAL A 260 1.70 -4.00 11.88
N GLU A 261 2.21 -5.04 11.23
CA GLU A 261 3.12 -6.02 11.82
C GLU A 261 4.36 -6.18 10.93
N VAL A 262 5.47 -6.57 11.54
CA VAL A 262 6.69 -7.02 10.85
C VAL A 262 6.94 -8.47 11.25
N GLY A 263 7.17 -9.33 10.25
CA GLY A 263 7.26 -10.78 10.46
C GLY A 263 6.01 -11.35 11.12
N ASP A 264 6.22 -12.09 12.20
CA ASP A 264 5.15 -12.72 12.98
C ASP A 264 4.46 -11.72 13.94
N GLY A 265 4.96 -10.49 14.07
CA GLY A 265 4.22 -9.38 14.67
C GLY A 265 3.70 -9.63 16.09
N PHE A 266 2.39 -9.50 16.28
CA PHE A 266 1.74 -9.74 17.56
C PHE A 266 1.87 -11.20 18.03
N GLU A 267 2.03 -12.17 17.13
CA GLU A 267 2.27 -13.56 17.53
C GLU A 267 3.63 -13.69 18.24
N THR A 268 4.66 -12.97 17.81
CA THR A 268 5.96 -12.92 18.52
C THR A 268 5.80 -12.46 19.97
N THR A 269 4.85 -11.57 20.27
CA THR A 269 4.60 -11.07 21.64
C THR A 269 4.00 -12.13 22.58
N ARG A 270 3.53 -13.26 22.02
CA ARG A 270 2.95 -14.39 22.74
C ARG A 270 3.93 -15.55 22.93
N ARG A 271 5.10 -15.48 22.30
CA ARG A 271 6.16 -16.50 22.40
C ARG A 271 7.10 -16.19 23.54
N ARG A 272 7.71 -17.24 24.11
CA ARG A 272 8.89 -17.09 24.98
C ARG A 272 10.09 -16.72 24.13
N GLY A 273 11.06 -15.98 24.70
CA GLY A 273 12.28 -15.59 23.99
C GLY A 273 13.02 -16.76 23.32
N SER A 274 13.02 -17.94 23.95
CA SER A 274 13.61 -19.17 23.40
C SER A 274 12.97 -19.70 22.11
N ALA A 275 11.79 -19.20 21.74
CA ALA A 275 11.06 -19.60 20.52
C ALA A 275 10.66 -18.40 19.64
N ALA A 276 10.99 -17.17 20.07
CA ALA A 276 10.54 -15.94 19.42
C ALA A 276 11.47 -15.46 18.30
N HIS A 277 12.74 -15.85 18.36
CA HIS A 277 13.79 -15.28 17.53
C HIS A 277 14.29 -16.27 16.47
N ASP A 278 15.07 -15.72 15.52
CA ASP A 278 15.70 -16.44 14.43
C ASP A 278 17.15 -16.74 14.83
N GLU A 279 17.44 -18.01 15.13
CA GLU A 279 18.78 -18.43 15.56
C GLU A 279 19.77 -18.41 14.40
N LEU A 280 21.03 -18.11 14.69
CA LEU A 280 22.10 -17.97 13.71
C LEU A 280 23.03 -19.18 13.71
N PHE A 281 23.31 -19.70 12.52
CA PHE A 281 24.14 -20.88 12.31
C PHE A 281 25.25 -20.57 11.32
N ALA A 282 26.46 -21.06 11.61
CA ALA A 282 27.55 -21.04 10.64
C ALA A 282 27.35 -22.18 9.63
N THR A 283 27.36 -21.84 8.34
CA THR A 283 27.23 -22.78 7.22
C THR A 283 28.35 -22.55 6.21
N GLU A 284 28.49 -23.45 5.23
CA GLU A 284 29.44 -23.25 4.11
C GLU A 284 29.14 -21.98 3.30
N GLY A 285 27.89 -21.51 3.29
CA GLY A 285 27.45 -20.29 2.60
C GLY A 285 27.51 -19.02 3.44
N GLY A 286 28.11 -19.07 4.64
CA GLY A 286 28.10 -17.98 5.62
C GLY A 286 27.07 -18.20 6.75
N ILE A 287 26.64 -17.13 7.39
CA ILE A 287 25.68 -17.16 8.50
C ILE A 287 24.26 -17.32 7.96
N SER A 288 23.57 -18.39 8.34
CA SER A 288 22.15 -18.61 8.01
C SER A 288 21.27 -18.47 9.25
N ARG A 289 19.98 -18.18 9.03
CA ARG A 289 18.94 -18.17 10.07
C ARG A 289 18.13 -19.46 9.99
N SER A 290 17.71 -20.01 11.12
CA SER A 290 16.81 -21.18 11.12
C SER A 290 15.34 -20.85 10.83
N SER A 291 14.97 -19.58 10.85
CA SER A 291 13.61 -19.12 10.55
C SER A 291 13.60 -17.64 10.12
N ASP A 292 12.42 -17.12 9.77
CA ASP A 292 12.20 -15.71 9.41
C ASP A 292 11.13 -15.03 10.29
N LYS A 293 11.01 -15.40 11.56
CA LYS A 293 10.00 -14.89 12.52
C LYS A 293 10.08 -13.37 12.67
N ALA A 294 11.28 -12.78 12.59
CA ALA A 294 11.51 -11.33 12.65
C ALA A 294 11.11 -10.60 11.36
N GLY A 295 10.78 -11.33 10.29
CA GLY A 295 10.28 -10.76 9.03
C GLY A 295 11.30 -9.90 8.31
N GLY A 296 12.57 -10.30 8.31
CA GLY A 296 13.62 -9.62 7.55
C GLY A 296 14.15 -8.34 8.18
N THR A 297 13.81 -8.04 9.45
CA THR A 297 14.38 -6.92 10.19
C THR A 297 14.84 -7.28 11.59
N GLU A 298 16.01 -6.76 11.99
CA GLU A 298 16.54 -6.86 13.35
C GLU A 298 17.13 -5.51 13.76
N GLY A 299 16.76 -5.02 14.96
CA GLY A 299 17.24 -3.72 15.43
C GLY A 299 16.82 -2.52 14.55
N GLY A 300 15.76 -2.66 13.75
CA GLY A 300 15.34 -1.64 12.79
C GLY A 300 16.17 -1.60 11.51
N MET A 301 16.89 -2.69 11.19
CA MET A 301 17.69 -2.82 9.97
C MET A 301 17.31 -4.07 9.18
N SER A 302 17.40 -4.04 7.85
CA SER A 302 17.20 -5.25 7.03
C SER A 302 18.25 -6.30 7.34
N THR A 303 17.84 -7.57 7.42
CA THR A 303 18.72 -8.71 7.71
C THR A 303 19.37 -9.30 6.46
N GLY A 304 18.84 -8.97 5.28
CA GLY A 304 19.16 -9.63 4.01
C GLY A 304 18.27 -10.82 3.67
N THR A 305 17.47 -11.31 4.63
CA THR A 305 16.41 -12.29 4.35
C THR A 305 15.13 -11.59 3.90
N VAL A 306 14.06 -12.36 3.63
CA VAL A 306 12.80 -11.83 3.12
C VAL A 306 12.19 -10.86 4.13
N LEU A 307 11.99 -9.61 3.70
CA LEU A 307 11.23 -8.63 4.48
C LEU A 307 9.75 -8.97 4.38
N ARG A 308 9.08 -9.11 5.53
CA ARG A 308 7.65 -9.41 5.61
C ARG A 308 6.96 -8.35 6.46
N VAL A 309 6.02 -7.61 5.87
CA VAL A 309 5.22 -6.62 6.59
C VAL A 309 3.74 -6.80 6.29
N ARG A 310 2.91 -6.73 7.33
CA ARG A 310 1.46 -6.97 7.23
C ARG A 310 0.70 -5.70 7.56
N ALA A 311 -0.44 -5.49 6.91
CA ALA A 311 -1.32 -4.35 7.15
C ALA A 311 -2.76 -4.83 7.38
N GLY A 312 -3.31 -4.52 8.55
CA GLY A 312 -4.68 -4.83 8.93
C GLY A 312 -5.61 -3.70 8.51
N MET A 313 -6.44 -3.96 7.49
CA MET A 313 -7.47 -3.06 7.00
C MET A 313 -8.78 -3.30 7.75
N LYS A 314 -9.37 -2.24 8.32
CA LYS A 314 -10.73 -2.33 8.87
C LYS A 314 -11.78 -2.45 7.75
N PRO A 315 -12.99 -2.95 8.05
CA PRO A 315 -14.12 -2.87 7.12
C PRO A 315 -14.37 -1.44 6.63
N ILE A 316 -14.82 -1.31 5.38
CA ILE A 316 -15.18 0.00 4.84
C ILE A 316 -16.39 0.53 5.62
N ALA A 317 -16.24 1.72 6.21
CA ALA A 317 -17.18 2.30 7.16
C ALA A 317 -18.58 2.66 6.62
N THR A 318 -18.91 2.24 5.39
CA THR A 318 -20.16 2.58 4.71
C THR A 318 -21.07 1.36 4.62
N VAL A 319 -21.68 0.96 5.75
CA VAL A 319 -22.64 -0.16 5.81
C VAL A 319 -24.06 0.35 5.53
N PRO A 320 -24.74 -0.09 4.45
CA PRO A 320 -26.10 0.34 4.15
C PRO A 320 -27.06 0.18 5.33
N ARG A 321 -27.65 1.30 5.78
CA ARG A 321 -28.71 1.35 6.81
C ARG A 321 -28.33 0.85 8.22
N ALA A 322 -27.06 0.60 8.53
CA ALA A 322 -26.68 0.06 9.83
C ALA A 322 -26.20 1.12 10.85
N LEU A 323 -25.54 2.19 10.40
CA LEU A 323 -24.85 3.11 11.31
C LEU A 323 -25.64 4.39 11.58
N ARG A 324 -25.99 4.59 12.85
CA ARG A 324 -26.51 5.87 13.36
C ARG A 324 -25.42 6.93 13.33
N THR A 325 -25.82 8.16 13.04
CA THR A 325 -24.99 9.37 13.10
C THR A 325 -25.83 10.55 13.57
N VAL A 326 -25.29 11.76 13.50
CA VAL A 326 -26.00 13.02 13.76
C VAL A 326 -26.05 13.83 12.47
N ASP A 327 -27.18 14.46 12.19
CA ASP A 327 -27.25 15.52 11.17
C ASP A 327 -26.79 16.83 11.81
N ILE A 328 -25.60 17.29 11.46
CA ILE A 328 -25.02 18.46 12.13
C ILE A 328 -25.78 19.76 11.82
N ALA A 329 -26.60 19.79 10.77
CA ALA A 329 -27.43 20.95 10.45
C ALA A 329 -28.65 21.08 11.37
N THR A 330 -29.19 19.96 11.88
CA THR A 330 -30.39 19.97 12.73
C THR A 330 -30.09 19.61 14.19
N GLY A 331 -29.00 18.90 14.44
CA GLY A 331 -28.65 18.32 15.74
C GLY A 331 -29.31 16.96 16.02
N ASP A 332 -30.14 16.45 15.11
CA ASP A 332 -30.89 15.21 15.32
C ASP A 332 -30.07 13.96 15.02
N THR A 333 -30.44 12.84 15.64
CA THR A 333 -29.94 11.53 15.23
C THR A 333 -30.47 11.16 13.85
N ALA A 334 -29.58 10.71 12.96
CA ALA A 334 -29.88 10.31 11.60
C ALA A 334 -29.16 9.01 11.23
N SER A 335 -29.36 8.53 9.99
CA SER A 335 -28.59 7.42 9.42
C SER A 335 -27.46 7.96 8.56
N ALA A 336 -26.28 7.33 8.64
CA ALA A 336 -25.12 7.72 7.85
C ALA A 336 -25.38 7.54 6.34
N HIS A 337 -24.94 8.51 5.53
CA HIS A 337 -25.05 8.40 4.08
C HIS A 337 -24.07 7.38 3.52
N HIS A 338 -24.50 6.66 2.49
CA HIS A 338 -23.67 5.67 1.82
C HIS A 338 -22.99 6.26 0.57
N GLN A 339 -21.64 6.25 0.54
CA GLN A 339 -20.85 6.81 -0.57
C GLN A 339 -20.16 5.76 -1.47
N ARG A 340 -19.95 4.53 -1.00
CA ARG A 340 -19.33 3.44 -1.78
C ARG A 340 -19.95 2.10 -1.44
N SER A 341 -20.17 1.27 -2.47
CA SER A 341 -20.84 -0.04 -2.39
C SER A 341 -19.90 -1.24 -2.40
N ASP A 342 -18.62 -1.04 -2.07
CA ASP A 342 -17.67 -2.16 -1.91
C ASP A 342 -18.03 -2.96 -0.65
N VAL A 343 -18.07 -4.29 -0.74
CA VAL A 343 -18.16 -5.20 0.42
C VAL A 343 -16.77 -5.40 1.02
N CYS A 344 -15.77 -5.63 0.17
CA CYS A 344 -14.38 -5.86 0.57
C CYS A 344 -13.43 -5.16 -0.41
N ALA A 345 -12.36 -4.55 0.12
CA ALA A 345 -11.31 -3.93 -0.68
C ALA A 345 -9.90 -4.33 -0.23
N VAL A 346 -9.79 -5.39 0.57
CA VAL A 346 -8.52 -5.92 1.09
C VAL A 346 -7.53 -6.27 -0.03
N PRO A 347 -7.92 -6.95 -1.14
CA PRO A 347 -6.96 -7.27 -2.19
C PRO A 347 -6.34 -6.02 -2.85
N ALA A 348 -7.17 -4.99 -3.09
CA ALA A 348 -6.71 -3.71 -3.59
C ALA A 348 -5.78 -2.98 -2.59
N ALA A 349 -6.04 -3.10 -1.29
CA ALA A 349 -5.18 -2.55 -0.25
C ALA A 349 -3.79 -3.21 -0.24
N GLY A 350 -3.68 -4.49 -0.63
CA GLY A 350 -2.40 -5.18 -0.82
C GLY A 350 -1.52 -4.52 -1.88
N VAL A 351 -2.10 -4.17 -3.03
CA VAL A 351 -1.39 -3.45 -4.10
C VAL A 351 -0.93 -2.05 -3.64
N VAL A 352 -1.76 -1.35 -2.86
CA VAL A 352 -1.37 -0.05 -2.27
C VAL A 352 -0.28 -0.22 -1.22
N ALA A 353 -0.34 -1.27 -0.40
CA ALA A 353 0.69 -1.60 0.58
C ALA A 353 2.03 -1.90 -0.10
N GLU A 354 2.04 -2.71 -1.16
CA GLU A 354 3.22 -2.99 -2.00
C GLU A 354 3.86 -1.70 -2.51
N ALA A 355 3.06 -0.78 -3.05
CA ALA A 355 3.51 0.52 -3.53
C ALA A 355 4.17 1.36 -2.43
N MET A 356 3.55 1.43 -1.24
CA MET A 356 4.09 2.20 -0.11
C MET A 356 5.39 1.59 0.44
N VAL A 357 5.48 0.25 0.51
CA VAL A 357 6.71 -0.45 0.90
C VAL A 357 7.82 -0.20 -0.13
N ALA A 358 7.52 -0.26 -1.43
CA ALA A 358 8.48 0.05 -2.47
C ALA A 358 9.04 1.48 -2.36
N ILE A 359 8.19 2.47 -2.06
CA ILE A 359 8.63 3.87 -1.86
C ILE A 359 9.59 3.98 -0.67
N VAL A 360 9.25 3.38 0.47
CA VAL A 360 10.12 3.41 1.68
C VAL A 360 11.44 2.70 1.43
N LEU A 361 11.42 1.54 0.76
CA LEU A 361 12.63 0.80 0.44
C LEU A 361 13.52 1.55 -0.55
N ALA A 362 12.95 2.19 -1.57
CA ALA A 362 13.69 3.04 -2.49
C ALA A 362 14.37 4.22 -1.75
N GLU A 363 13.66 4.85 -0.81
CA GLU A 363 14.22 5.90 0.03
C GLU A 363 15.36 5.38 0.92
N ALA A 364 15.19 4.23 1.57
CA ALA A 364 16.21 3.64 2.44
C ALA A 364 17.46 3.20 1.66
N VAL A 365 17.29 2.67 0.45
CA VAL A 365 18.37 2.34 -0.48
C VAL A 365 19.15 3.60 -0.84
N LEU A 366 18.48 4.67 -1.25
CA LEU A 366 19.14 5.91 -1.64
C LEU A 366 19.79 6.64 -0.45
N GLU A 367 19.21 6.54 0.75
CA GLU A 367 19.83 7.07 1.97
C GLU A 367 21.16 6.38 2.27
N LYS A 368 21.23 5.05 2.11
CA LYS A 368 22.43 4.27 2.42
C LYS A 368 23.49 4.34 1.32
N PHE A 369 23.06 4.21 0.06
CA PHE A 369 23.96 4.00 -1.07
C PHE A 369 24.15 5.24 -1.95
N GLY A 370 23.29 6.25 -1.81
CA GLY A 370 23.32 7.46 -2.63
C GLY A 370 23.24 7.16 -4.13
N GLY A 371 23.84 8.06 -4.91
CA GLY A 371 23.97 7.96 -6.35
C GLY A 371 22.97 8.81 -7.12
N ASP A 372 23.46 9.49 -8.16
CA ASP A 372 22.64 10.34 -9.05
C ASP A 372 22.20 9.59 -10.32
N SER A 373 22.70 8.37 -10.50
CA SER A 373 22.29 7.43 -11.55
C SER A 373 22.10 6.01 -10.99
N VAL A 374 21.27 5.21 -11.66
CA VAL A 374 21.06 3.79 -11.30
C VAL A 374 22.39 3.03 -11.29
N GLY A 375 23.24 3.24 -12.31
CA GLY A 375 24.53 2.55 -12.41
C GLY A 375 25.50 2.89 -11.27
N GLU A 376 25.47 4.13 -10.78
CA GLU A 376 26.23 4.52 -9.59
C GLU A 376 25.68 3.86 -8.32
N THR A 377 24.37 3.90 -8.12
CA THR A 377 23.72 3.25 -6.98
C THR A 377 24.06 1.76 -6.93
N ALA A 378 23.96 1.07 -8.08
CA ALA A 378 24.30 -0.35 -8.21
C ALA A 378 25.79 -0.64 -7.95
N ARG A 379 26.70 0.26 -8.34
CA ARG A 379 28.13 0.14 -8.01
C ARG A 379 28.35 0.28 -6.50
N ASN A 380 27.67 1.21 -5.83
CA ASN A 380 27.82 1.44 -4.40
C ASN A 380 27.27 0.26 -3.58
N ILE A 381 26.15 -0.34 -4.01
CA ILE A 381 25.63 -1.58 -3.41
C ILE A 381 26.62 -2.72 -3.52
N ARG A 382 27.16 -2.96 -4.72
CA ARG A 382 28.18 -4.01 -4.93
C ARG A 382 29.40 -3.79 -4.06
N GLY A 383 29.94 -2.57 -4.05
CA GLY A 383 31.09 -2.22 -3.20
C GLY A 383 30.81 -2.43 -1.71
N TYR A 384 29.60 -2.13 -1.24
CA TYR A 384 29.19 -2.42 0.13
C TYR A 384 29.18 -3.91 0.43
N LEU A 385 28.54 -4.72 -0.44
CA LEU A 385 28.44 -6.17 -0.25
C LEU A 385 29.81 -6.86 -0.33
N ASP A 386 30.66 -6.46 -1.27
CA ASP A 386 32.02 -6.97 -1.43
C ASP A 386 32.90 -6.66 -0.21
N ALA A 387 32.65 -5.52 0.45
CA ALA A 387 33.38 -5.09 1.64
C ALA A 387 32.93 -5.81 2.93
N ILE A 388 31.81 -6.54 2.94
CA ILE A 388 31.40 -7.33 4.10
C ILE A 388 32.41 -8.48 4.31
N PRO A 389 33.10 -8.54 5.46
CA PRO A 389 34.02 -9.62 5.76
C PRO A 389 33.36 -10.98 5.63
N GLU A 390 34.11 -11.98 5.16
CA GLU A 390 33.59 -13.34 4.97
C GLU A 390 32.91 -13.90 6.21
N SER A 391 33.47 -13.64 7.41
CA SER A 391 32.91 -14.04 8.70
C SER A 391 31.58 -13.38 9.08
N LEU A 392 31.15 -12.34 8.36
CA LEU A 392 29.90 -11.61 8.57
C LEU A 392 28.90 -11.77 7.43
N ARG A 393 29.24 -12.54 6.39
CA ARG A 393 28.32 -12.77 5.25
C ARG A 393 27.14 -13.62 5.70
N THR A 394 25.95 -13.21 5.29
CA THR A 394 24.69 -13.90 5.62
C THR A 394 24.04 -14.49 4.37
N ALA A 395 23.35 -15.61 4.52
CA ALA A 395 22.49 -16.17 3.48
C ALA A 395 21.27 -15.25 3.23
N ALA A 396 20.77 -15.24 1.99
CA ALA A 396 19.61 -14.44 1.58
C ALA A 396 18.25 -15.09 1.93
N ALA A 397 18.26 -16.34 2.39
CA ALA A 397 17.09 -17.09 2.83
C ALA A 397 17.39 -17.80 4.16
N SER A 398 16.36 -17.98 4.98
CA SER A 398 16.44 -18.88 6.14
C SER A 398 16.40 -20.34 5.71
N ASP A 399 16.90 -21.22 6.57
CA ASP A 399 16.88 -22.67 6.39
C ASP A 399 16.28 -23.33 7.64
N ALA A 400 15.02 -23.73 7.53
CA ALA A 400 14.26 -24.36 8.60
C ALA A 400 14.86 -25.70 9.07
N THR A 401 15.72 -26.35 8.27
CA THR A 401 16.35 -27.62 8.65
C THR A 401 17.43 -27.45 9.71
N LEU A 402 17.97 -26.24 9.90
CA LEU A 402 19.01 -25.95 10.89
C LEU A 402 18.50 -25.93 12.34
N GLY A 403 17.21 -25.69 12.53
CA GLY A 403 16.58 -25.66 13.86
C GLY A 403 15.89 -26.96 14.27
N ALA A 404 15.96 -27.99 13.43
CA ALA A 404 15.28 -29.28 13.60
C ALA A 404 16.03 -30.27 14.51
#